data_AF-A0A661C7Y6-F1
#
_entry.id   AF-A0A661C7Y6-F1
#
_cell.length_a   1.000
_cell.length_b   1.000
_cell.length_c   1.000
_cell.angle_alpha   90.00
_cell.angle_beta   90.00
_cell.angle_gamma   90.00
#
_symmetry.space_group_name_H-M   'P 1'
#
loop_
_entity.id
_entity.type
_entity.pdbx_description
1 polymer ?
#
loop_
_entity_poly.entity_id
_entity_poly.type
_entity_poly.pdbx_seq_one_letter_code
_entity_poly.pdbx_strand_id
1 'polypeptide(L)'
;MSKKTTKKNHDTVASDFAISLTDTEQVNPASADLLRLCAFLYSENMPEEILKEGIKDLGGHFQPIANDFAAWDEALAEACHTGFLRYNPSRKIVTMKLSIQDLLRQGMSEYEQRNWAEQAVRAVGSPKHVVI
;
A
#
# COMPACT_ATOMS: atom_id res chain seq x y z
N MET A 1 -31.58 -14.00 26.36
CA MET A 1 -30.51 -14.35 25.39
C MET A 1 -30.54 -13.32 24.26
N SER A 2 -29.69 -12.30 24.29
CA SER A 2 -29.56 -11.32 23.20
C SER A 2 -28.14 -11.34 22.65
N LYS A 3 -27.96 -11.98 21.51
CA LYS A 3 -26.80 -11.79 20.62
C LYS A 3 -27.32 -11.11 19.37
N LYS A 4 -27.10 -9.79 19.19
CA LYS A 4 -27.17 -9.08 17.88
C LYS A 4 -26.89 -7.58 18.05
N THR A 5 -25.64 -7.15 18.21
CA THR A 5 -25.26 -5.74 18.04
C THR A 5 -23.76 -5.59 17.70
N THR A 6 -23.25 -6.31 16.69
CA THR A 6 -21.87 -6.07 16.17
C THR A 6 -21.72 -6.34 14.67
N LYS A 7 -22.80 -6.34 13.87
CA LYS A 7 -22.70 -6.60 12.41
C LYS A 7 -22.83 -5.33 11.54
N LYS A 8 -23.41 -4.24 12.05
CA LYS A 8 -23.80 -3.08 11.23
C LYS A 8 -22.66 -2.08 10.95
N ASN A 9 -21.57 -2.10 11.72
CA ASN A 9 -20.48 -1.12 11.59
C ASN A 9 -19.37 -1.56 10.62
N HIS A 10 -19.19 -2.87 10.40
CA HIS A 10 -18.15 -3.37 9.50
C HIS A 10 -18.49 -3.13 8.03
N ASP A 11 -19.78 -3.23 7.67
CA ASP A 11 -20.23 -3.05 6.29
C ASP A 11 -20.04 -1.59 5.81
N THR A 12 -20.26 -0.61 6.69
CA THR A 12 -20.05 0.82 6.38
C THR A 12 -18.57 1.16 6.26
N VAL A 13 -17.74 0.70 7.19
CA VAL A 13 -16.29 0.93 7.11
C VAL A 13 -15.71 0.29 5.85
N ALA A 14 -16.07 -0.97 5.53
CA ALA A 14 -15.61 -1.61 4.30
C ALA A 14 -16.04 -0.84 3.03
N SER A 15 -17.25 -0.26 3.03
CA SER A 15 -17.75 0.54 1.91
C SER A 15 -16.99 1.86 1.75
N ASP A 16 -16.76 2.59 2.84
CA ASP A 16 -15.99 3.85 2.82
C ASP A 16 -14.54 3.63 2.39
N PHE A 17 -13.96 2.49 2.76
CA PHE A 17 -12.64 2.05 2.33
C PHE A 17 -12.58 1.76 0.83
N ALA A 18 -13.54 1.01 0.30
CA ALA A 18 -13.61 0.71 -1.12
C ALA A 18 -13.76 1.99 -1.95
N ILE A 19 -14.56 2.95 -1.49
CA ILE A 19 -14.72 4.26 -2.13
C ILE A 19 -13.39 5.01 -2.13
N SER A 20 -12.75 5.16 -0.97
CA SER A 20 -11.48 5.87 -0.85
C SER A 20 -10.39 5.26 -1.73
N LEU A 21 -10.30 3.92 -1.82
CA LEU A 21 -9.34 3.25 -2.68
C LEU A 21 -9.65 3.46 -4.17
N THR A 22 -10.94 3.42 -4.55
CA THR A 22 -11.38 3.66 -5.94
C THR A 22 -11.07 5.09 -6.37
N ASP A 23 -11.35 6.07 -5.50
CA ASP A 23 -11.07 7.48 -5.77
C ASP A 23 -9.56 7.71 -5.93
N THR A 24 -8.76 7.13 -5.02
CA THR A 24 -7.29 7.17 -5.13
C THR A 24 -6.79 6.54 -6.41
N GLU A 25 -7.36 5.42 -6.87
CA GLU A 25 -6.96 4.79 -8.14
C GLU A 25 -7.28 5.67 -9.36
N GLN A 26 -8.38 6.41 -9.32
CA GLN A 26 -8.72 7.37 -10.39
C GLN A 26 -7.80 8.59 -10.40
N VAL A 27 -7.42 9.09 -9.22
CA VAL A 27 -6.55 10.27 -9.07
C VAL A 27 -5.09 9.92 -9.38
N ASN A 28 -4.59 8.84 -8.79
CA ASN A 28 -3.22 8.36 -8.94
C ASN A 28 -3.16 6.83 -8.83
N PRO A 29 -3.12 6.11 -9.97
CA PRO A 29 -3.06 4.65 -9.97
C PRO A 29 -1.84 4.08 -9.21
N ALA A 30 -0.71 4.80 -9.22
CA ALA A 30 0.49 4.38 -8.52
C ALA A 30 0.31 4.46 -6.99
N SER A 31 -0.47 5.43 -6.50
CA SER A 31 -0.85 5.53 -5.09
C SER A 31 -1.70 4.34 -4.64
N ALA A 32 -2.70 3.94 -5.43
CA ALA A 32 -3.51 2.76 -5.13
C ALA A 32 -2.65 1.49 -5.11
N ASP A 33 -1.72 1.36 -6.05
CA ASP A 33 -0.78 0.25 -6.09
C ASP A 33 0.22 0.26 -4.91
N LEU A 34 0.66 1.44 -4.44
CA LEU A 34 1.44 1.57 -3.21
C LEU A 34 0.66 1.06 -2.00
N LEU A 35 -0.63 1.39 -1.88
CA LEU A 35 -1.48 0.89 -0.80
C LEU A 35 -1.61 -0.65 -0.86
N ARG A 36 -1.84 -1.19 -2.06
CA ARG A 36 -1.94 -2.64 -2.29
C ARG A 36 -0.64 -3.36 -1.93
N LEU A 37 0.51 -2.83 -2.37
CA LEU A 37 1.83 -3.36 -2.05
C LEU A 37 2.09 -3.33 -0.53
N CYS A 38 1.80 -2.20 0.12
CA CYS A 38 1.96 -2.04 1.57
C CYS A 38 1.05 -2.97 2.39
N ALA A 39 -0.04 -3.50 1.82
CA ALA A 39 -0.90 -4.47 2.49
C ALA A 39 -0.22 -5.81 2.76
N PHE A 40 0.89 -6.10 2.09
CA PHE A 40 1.67 -7.35 2.21
C PHE A 40 3.06 -7.14 2.84
N LEU A 41 3.40 -5.91 3.21
CA LEU A 41 4.68 -5.55 3.81
C LEU A 41 4.59 -5.37 5.33
N TYR A 42 5.73 -5.16 5.98
CA TYR A 42 5.78 -4.97 7.42
C TYR A 42 5.00 -3.72 7.85
N SER A 43 4.08 -3.89 8.80
CA SER A 43 3.06 -2.90 9.17
C SER A 43 3.62 -1.64 9.84
N GLU A 44 4.63 -1.78 10.69
CA GLU A 44 5.15 -0.70 11.53
C GLU A 44 6.56 -0.32 11.09
N ASN A 45 6.92 0.96 11.13
CA ASN A 45 8.32 1.37 10.96
C ASN A 45 9.00 0.93 9.63
N MET A 46 8.24 0.73 8.54
CA MET A 46 8.82 0.37 7.25
C MET A 46 9.63 1.54 6.68
N PRO A 47 10.94 1.40 6.42
CA PRO A 47 11.70 2.45 5.78
C PRO A 47 11.18 2.75 4.37
N GLU A 48 10.99 4.03 4.07
CA GLU A 48 10.58 4.52 2.74
C GLU A 48 11.49 4.00 1.62
N GLU A 49 12.80 3.90 1.90
CA GLU A 49 13.80 3.40 0.96
C GLU A 49 13.49 1.97 0.48
N ILE A 50 12.92 1.11 1.33
CA ILE A 50 12.55 -0.26 0.93
C ILE A 50 11.45 -0.21 -0.14
N LEU A 51 10.46 0.67 0.02
CA LEU A 51 9.43 0.85 -1.01
C LEU A 51 10.03 1.47 -2.27
N LYS A 52 10.77 2.57 -2.12
CA LYS A 52 11.30 3.35 -3.25
C LYS A 52 12.25 2.54 -4.12
N GLU A 53 13.13 1.75 -3.52
CA GLU A 53 13.99 0.83 -4.26
C GLU A 53 13.22 -0.38 -4.77
N GLY A 54 12.33 -0.95 -3.94
CA GLY A 54 11.58 -2.15 -4.28
C GLY A 54 10.64 -2.01 -5.46
N ILE A 55 10.07 -0.82 -5.69
CA ILE A 55 9.16 -0.57 -6.81
C ILE A 55 9.86 -0.46 -8.17
N LYS A 56 11.19 -0.27 -8.21
CA LYS A 56 11.94 -0.09 -9.47
C LYS A 56 11.83 -1.27 -10.42
N ASP A 57 11.61 -2.47 -9.88
CA ASP A 57 11.53 -3.71 -10.63
C ASP A 57 10.09 -4.20 -10.88
N LEU A 58 9.07 -3.54 -10.32
CA LEU A 58 7.68 -4.04 -10.33
C LEU A 58 6.87 -3.59 -11.56
N GLY A 59 7.38 -2.62 -12.34
CA GLY A 59 6.77 -2.13 -13.58
C GLY A 59 5.38 -1.50 -13.37
N GLY A 60 4.54 -1.49 -14.42
CA GLY A 60 3.16 -0.99 -14.34
C GLY A 60 3.09 0.49 -13.94
N HIS A 61 2.17 0.83 -13.03
CA HIS A 61 2.02 2.20 -12.53
C HIS A 61 3.21 2.68 -11.69
N PHE A 62 4.12 1.77 -11.27
CA PHE A 62 5.33 2.17 -10.57
C PHE A 62 6.42 2.70 -11.49
N GLN A 63 6.41 2.33 -12.78
CA GLN A 63 7.41 2.76 -13.75
C GLN A 63 7.61 4.29 -13.82
N PRO A 64 6.55 5.13 -13.88
CA PRO A 64 6.72 6.58 -13.90
C PRO A 64 7.27 7.17 -12.58
N ILE A 65 7.07 6.51 -11.44
CA ILE A 65 7.49 7.03 -10.13
C ILE A 65 8.82 6.42 -9.62
N ALA A 66 9.30 5.34 -10.24
CA ALA A 66 10.48 4.59 -9.79
C ALA A 66 11.78 5.40 -9.80
N ASN A 67 11.92 6.37 -10.73
CA ASN A 67 13.12 7.19 -10.89
C ASN A 67 12.83 8.70 -10.88
N ASP A 68 11.59 9.09 -10.57
CA ASP A 68 11.18 10.49 -10.47
C ASP A 68 10.81 10.82 -9.03
N PHE A 69 11.60 11.69 -8.40
CA PHE A 69 11.39 12.09 -7.01
C PHE A 69 10.07 12.85 -6.81
N ALA A 70 9.70 13.72 -7.75
CA ALA A 70 8.48 14.51 -7.64
C ALA A 70 7.26 13.60 -7.82
N ALA A 71 7.27 12.71 -8.81
CA ALA A 71 6.18 11.78 -9.04
C ALA A 71 6.02 10.75 -7.90
N TRP A 72 7.14 10.34 -7.28
CA TRP A 72 7.12 9.54 -6.04
C TRP A 72 6.45 10.30 -4.88
N ASP A 73 6.84 11.55 -4.65
CA ASP A 73 6.30 12.35 -3.56
C ASP A 73 4.79 12.60 -3.74
N GLU A 74 4.34 12.84 -4.98
CA GLU A 74 2.92 12.96 -5.33
C GLU A 74 2.14 11.67 -5.06
N ALA A 75 2.66 10.52 -5.51
CA ALA A 75 2.01 9.22 -5.29
C ALA A 75 1.96 8.86 -3.79
N LEU A 76 3.02 9.13 -3.04
CA LEU A 76 3.06 8.88 -1.60
C LEU A 76 2.14 9.83 -0.82
N ALA A 77 2.07 11.10 -1.23
CA ALA A 77 1.18 12.09 -0.63
C ALA A 77 -0.29 11.70 -0.84
N GLU A 78 -0.65 11.29 -2.05
CA GLU A 78 -2.01 10.82 -2.37
C GLU A 78 -2.35 9.56 -1.56
N ALA A 79 -1.41 8.62 -1.42
CA ALA A 79 -1.62 7.42 -0.61
C ALA A 79 -1.86 7.77 0.87
N CYS A 80 -1.17 8.79 1.37
CA CYS A 80 -1.37 9.31 2.72
C CYS A 80 -2.67 10.09 2.88
N HIS A 81 -3.22 10.69 1.81
CA HIS A 81 -4.47 11.45 1.86
C HIS A 81 -5.66 10.59 2.30
N THR A 82 -5.66 9.30 1.91
CA THR A 82 -6.65 8.31 2.36
C THR A 82 -6.65 8.08 3.88
N GLY A 83 -5.56 8.42 4.57
CA GLY A 83 -5.34 8.09 5.98
C GLY A 83 -5.04 6.61 6.23
N PHE A 84 -4.92 5.77 5.21
CA PHE A 84 -4.55 4.35 5.30
C PHE A 84 -3.06 4.18 5.49
N LEU A 85 -2.29 5.04 4.83
CA LEU A 85 -0.87 5.15 4.96
C LEU A 85 -0.50 6.38 5.82
N ARG A 86 0.56 6.26 6.60
CA ARG A 86 1.18 7.37 7.33
C ARG A 86 2.63 7.45 6.92
N TYR A 87 3.10 8.66 6.62
CA TYR A 87 4.49 8.94 6.36
C TYR A 87 5.07 9.85 7.45
N ASN A 88 6.23 9.46 7.98
CA ASN A 88 7.04 10.26 8.88
C ASN A 88 8.27 10.79 8.12
N PRO A 89 8.29 12.07 7.70
CA PRO A 89 9.40 12.61 6.91
C PRO A 89 10.71 12.70 7.70
N SER A 90 10.65 12.90 9.03
CA SER A 90 11.86 13.01 9.86
C SER A 90 12.63 11.70 9.96
N ARG A 91 11.93 10.56 9.89
CA ARG A 91 12.52 9.22 9.99
C ARG A 91 12.49 8.46 8.67
N LYS A 92 11.88 9.02 7.62
CA LYS A 92 11.59 8.36 6.34
C LYS A 92 10.94 6.99 6.55
N ILE A 93 9.89 6.97 7.37
CA ILE A 93 9.16 5.77 7.74
C ILE A 93 7.75 5.85 7.20
N VAL A 94 7.31 4.77 6.59
CA VAL A 94 5.93 4.52 6.18
C VAL A 94 5.30 3.52 7.15
N THR A 95 4.03 3.73 7.48
CA THR A 95 3.28 2.87 8.41
C THR A 95 1.87 2.64 7.91
N MET A 96 1.45 1.38 7.90
CA MET A 96 0.08 0.96 7.61
C MET A 96 -0.38 0.05 8.74
N LYS A 97 -1.49 0.37 9.40
CA LYS A 97 -1.98 -0.45 10.52
C LYS A 97 -2.44 -1.82 10.01
N LEU A 98 -2.21 -2.88 10.79
CA LEU A 98 -2.62 -4.25 10.45
C LEU A 98 -4.10 -4.36 10.05
N SER A 99 -4.99 -3.65 10.74
CA SER A 99 -6.43 -3.64 10.41
C SER A 99 -6.72 -3.11 9.00
N ILE A 100 -5.89 -2.18 8.50
CA ILE A 100 -5.99 -1.64 7.15
C ILE A 100 -5.45 -2.64 6.14
N GLN A 101 -4.31 -3.28 6.45
CA GLN A 101 -3.77 -4.35 5.60
C GLN A 101 -4.76 -5.50 5.45
N ASP A 102 -5.41 -5.93 6.53
CA ASP A 102 -6.45 -6.97 6.51
C ASP A 102 -7.63 -6.55 5.64
N LEU A 103 -8.08 -5.29 5.75
CA LEU A 103 -9.21 -4.77 4.99
C LEU A 103 -8.89 -4.66 3.49
N LEU A 104 -7.71 -4.16 3.14
CA LEU A 104 -7.25 -4.11 1.74
C LEU A 104 -7.16 -5.52 1.14
N ARG A 105 -6.60 -6.49 1.88
CA ARG A 105 -6.53 -7.89 1.44
C ARG A 105 -7.91 -8.50 1.24
N GLN A 106 -8.86 -8.25 2.15
CA GLN A 106 -10.24 -8.73 2.02
C GLN A 106 -10.97 -8.14 0.79
N GLY A 107 -10.57 -6.95 0.34
CA GLY A 107 -11.09 -6.33 -0.89
C GLY A 107 -10.52 -6.90 -2.18
N MET A 108 -9.49 -7.75 -2.12
CA MET A 108 -8.82 -8.36 -3.27
C MET A 108 -9.24 -9.82 -3.45
N SER A 109 -9.37 -10.25 -4.71
CA SER A 109 -9.48 -11.68 -5.04
C SER A 109 -8.22 -12.45 -4.63
N GLU A 110 -8.33 -13.77 -4.45
CA GLU A 110 -7.18 -14.62 -4.10
C GLU A 110 -6.03 -14.50 -5.12
N TYR A 111 -6.37 -14.32 -6.40
CA TYR A 111 -5.39 -14.11 -7.47
C TYR A 111 -4.63 -12.79 -7.28
N GLU A 112 -5.35 -11.69 -7.03
CA GLU A 112 -4.74 -10.38 -6.77
C GLU A 112 -3.88 -10.42 -5.50
N GLN A 113 -4.35 -11.06 -4.43
CA GLN A 113 -3.57 -11.21 -3.20
C GLN A 113 -2.27 -11.96 -3.46
N ARG A 114 -2.31 -13.04 -4.24
CA ARG A 114 -1.09 -13.78 -4.60
C ARG A 114 -0.14 -12.91 -5.42
N ASN A 115 -0.64 -12.21 -6.43
CA ASN A 115 0.17 -11.33 -7.26
C ASN A 115 0.84 -10.23 -6.41
N TRP A 116 0.10 -9.55 -5.53
CA TRP A 116 0.66 -8.52 -4.66
C TRP A 116 1.64 -9.07 -3.61
N ALA A 117 1.39 -10.26 -3.07
CA ALA A 117 2.35 -10.92 -2.19
C ALA A 117 3.66 -11.23 -2.91
N GLU A 118 3.61 -11.73 -4.16
CA GLU A 118 4.80 -11.96 -4.97
C GLU A 118 5.56 -10.65 -5.27
N GLN A 119 4.84 -9.59 -5.63
CA GLN A 119 5.44 -8.27 -5.85
C GLN A 119 6.07 -7.71 -4.56
N ALA A 120 5.46 -7.91 -3.39
CA ALA A 120 6.02 -7.52 -2.11
C ALA A 120 7.33 -8.27 -1.80
N VAL A 121 7.39 -9.58 -2.07
CA VAL A 121 8.62 -10.37 -1.93
C VAL A 121 9.71 -9.88 -2.88
N ARG A 122 9.37 -9.55 -4.13
CA ARG A 122 10.32 -8.95 -5.07
C ARG A 122 10.82 -7.60 -4.58
N ALA A 123 9.92 -6.73 -4.12
CA ALA A 123 10.27 -5.41 -3.62
C ALA A 123 11.28 -5.45 -2.46
N VAL A 124 11.14 -6.39 -1.52
CA VAL A 124 12.10 -6.55 -0.40
C VAL A 124 13.33 -7.39 -0.76
N GLY A 125 13.19 -8.29 -1.74
CA GLY A 125 14.20 -9.26 -2.14
C GLY A 125 15.07 -8.81 -3.31
N SER A 126 14.75 -7.72 -3.98
CA SER A 126 15.53 -7.18 -5.10
C SER A 126 17.00 -7.04 -4.70
N PRO A 127 17.94 -7.69 -5.42
CA PRO A 127 19.35 -7.67 -5.09
C PRO A 127 19.88 -6.24 -5.07
N LYS A 128 20.14 -5.74 -3.88
CA LYS A 128 20.96 -4.54 -3.67
C LYS A 128 22.30 -4.81 -4.33
N HIS A 129 22.84 -3.82 -5.05
CA HIS A 129 24.15 -3.92 -5.69
C HIS A 129 25.18 -4.54 -4.74
N VAL A 130 25.43 -5.84 -4.88
CA VAL A 130 26.66 -6.47 -4.42
C VAL A 130 27.66 -6.14 -5.51
N VAL A 131 28.32 -5.00 -5.37
CA VAL A 131 29.61 -4.79 -6.01
C VAL A 131 30.56 -5.77 -5.33
N ILE A 132 30.73 -6.94 -5.94
CA ILE A 132 31.87 -7.83 -5.72
C ILE A 132 33.01 -7.40 -6.62
#